data_AF-A0A534BX44-F1
#
_entry.id   AF-A0A534BX44-F1
#
_cell.length_a   1.000
_cell.length_b   1.000
_cell.length_c   1.000
_cell.angle_alpha   90.00
_cell.angle_beta   90.00
_cell.angle_gamma   90.00
#
_symmetry.space_group_name_H-M   'P 1'
#
loop_
_entity.id
_entity.type
_entity.pdbx_description
1 polymer ?
#
loop_
_entity_poly.entity_id
_entity_poly.type
_entity_poly.pdbx_seq_one_letter_code
_entity_poly.pdbx_strand_id
1 'polypeptide(L)'
;MQLEILQPPGWPRPKGYSNGMLARGRQVFVAGQVGWDAQGRFHSSRLADQVKQALQNILAVLAEAHARPEHIVRLTWYVTSRDEYLAQQEDIGTAYRAVLGRHFPVMTVVQVVAL
;
A
#
# COMPACT_ATOMS: atom_id res chain seq x y z
N MET A 1 21.19 -13.88 13.25
CA MET A 1 19.76 -13.52 13.17
C MET A 1 19.50 -12.98 11.77
N GLN A 2 18.49 -13.51 11.08
CA GLN A 2 18.24 -13.28 9.65
C GLN A 2 17.03 -12.35 9.47
N LEU A 3 16.98 -11.64 8.34
CA LEU A 3 15.79 -10.95 7.88
C LEU A 3 14.69 -11.96 7.56
N GLU A 4 13.43 -11.59 7.80
CA GLU A 4 12.28 -12.45 7.50
C GLU A 4 11.46 -11.86 6.34
N ILE A 5 11.09 -12.71 5.38
CA ILE A 5 10.26 -12.34 4.24
C ILE A 5 8.80 -12.35 4.68
N LEU A 6 8.09 -11.27 4.41
CA LEU A 6 6.66 -11.14 4.66
C LEU A 6 5.92 -11.35 3.33
N GLN A 7 5.25 -12.48 3.22
CA GLN A 7 4.52 -12.89 2.02
C GLN A 7 3.11 -13.35 2.41
N PRO A 8 2.05 -12.60 2.05
CA PRO A 8 0.69 -13.02 2.34
C PRO A 8 0.35 -14.40 1.74
N PRO A 9 -0.35 -15.27 2.49
CA PRO A 9 -0.77 -16.58 1.99
C PRO A 9 -1.59 -16.50 0.70
N GLY A 10 -1.29 -17.38 -0.26
CA GLY A 10 -2.01 -17.46 -1.54
C GLY A 10 -1.62 -16.41 -2.59
N TRP A 11 -0.77 -15.45 -2.24
CA TRP A 11 -0.24 -14.51 -3.22
C TRP A 11 0.83 -15.19 -4.09
N PRO A 12 0.89 -14.92 -5.41
CA PRO A 12 1.99 -15.33 -6.25
C PRO A 12 3.32 -14.83 -5.68
N ARG A 13 4.36 -15.67 -5.81
CA ARG A 13 5.71 -15.27 -5.40
C ARG A 13 6.19 -14.13 -6.31
N PRO A 14 6.60 -12.98 -5.76
CA PRO A 14 7.13 -11.88 -6.56
C PRO A 14 8.44 -12.27 -7.28
N LYS A 15 8.68 -11.66 -8.44
CA LYS A 15 9.90 -11.88 -9.25
C LYS A 15 10.84 -10.69 -9.07
N GLY A 16 12.01 -10.93 -8.48
CA GLY A 16 13.05 -9.90 -8.32
C GLY A 16 12.89 -8.96 -7.14
N TYR A 17 11.91 -9.17 -6.25
CA TYR A 17 11.71 -8.41 -5.01
C TYR A 17 10.93 -9.24 -3.97
N SER A 18 10.77 -8.70 -2.75
CA SER A 18 9.91 -9.26 -1.68
C SER A 18 8.76 -8.31 -1.39
N ASN A 19 7.54 -8.82 -1.14
CA ASN A 19 6.39 -7.97 -0.80
C ASN A 19 6.58 -7.21 0.51
N GLY A 20 7.21 -7.83 1.50
CA GLY A 20 7.72 -7.14 2.67
C GLY A 20 8.89 -7.85 3.32
N MET A 21 9.56 -7.14 4.23
CA MET A 21 10.68 -7.63 5.01
C MET A 21 10.56 -7.16 6.46
N LEU A 22 10.67 -8.09 7.40
CA LEU A 22 10.82 -7.79 8.83
C LEU A 22 12.32 -7.71 9.17
N ALA A 23 12.74 -6.54 9.65
CA ALA A 23 14.09 -6.24 10.07
C ALA A 23 14.23 -6.13 11.59
N ARG A 24 15.47 -6.10 12.07
CA ARG A 24 15.79 -5.89 13.49
C ARG A 24 15.20 -4.57 14.00
N GLY A 25 14.74 -4.56 15.25
CA GLY A 25 14.05 -3.41 15.85
C GLY A 25 12.56 -3.34 15.49
N ARG A 26 11.98 -4.44 14.96
CA ARG A 26 10.58 -4.55 14.51
C ARG A 26 10.20 -3.50 13.46
N GLN A 27 11.11 -3.27 12.52
CA GLN A 27 10.84 -2.43 11.35
C GLN A 27 10.31 -3.31 10.23
N VAL A 28 9.17 -2.92 9.66
CA VAL A 28 8.58 -3.59 8.51
C VAL A 28 8.72 -2.70 7.29
N PHE A 29 9.38 -3.22 6.27
CA PHE A 29 9.52 -2.55 4.98
C PHE A 29 8.60 -3.24 3.99
N VAL A 30 7.67 -2.49 3.40
CA VAL A 30 6.69 -2.99 2.44
C VAL A 30 7.08 -2.47 1.05
N ALA A 31 7.13 -3.36 0.06
CA ALA A 31 7.32 -2.97 -1.34
C ALA A 31 6.12 -2.15 -1.85
N GLY A 32 6.32 -1.37 -2.91
CA GLY A 32 5.25 -0.56 -3.50
C GLY A 32 4.02 -1.41 -3.84
N GLN A 33 2.85 -1.01 -3.33
CA GLN A 33 1.59 -1.69 -3.60
C GLN A 33 0.77 -0.90 -4.62
N VAL A 34 0.21 -1.62 -5.59
CA VAL A 34 -0.58 -1.09 -6.70
C VAL A 34 -2.06 -1.46 -6.47
N GLY A 35 -2.98 -0.72 -7.10
CA GLY A 35 -4.42 -0.90 -6.97
C GLY A 35 -5.02 -2.14 -7.65
N TRP A 36 -4.24 -3.20 -7.82
CA TRP A 36 -4.71 -4.50 -8.32
C TRP A 36 -4.91 -5.51 -7.19
N ASP A 37 -5.62 -6.61 -7.45
CA ASP A 37 -5.75 -7.72 -6.51
C ASP A 37 -4.46 -8.57 -6.40
N ALA A 38 -4.51 -9.61 -5.56
CA ALA A 38 -3.42 -10.57 -5.38
C ALA A 38 -3.03 -11.33 -6.66
N GLN A 39 -3.87 -11.32 -7.69
CA GLN A 39 -3.64 -11.95 -8.99
C GLN A 39 -3.19 -10.94 -10.05
N GLY A 40 -2.92 -9.68 -9.66
CA GLY A 40 -2.46 -8.64 -10.56
C GLY A 40 -3.55 -8.10 -11.48
N ARG A 41 -4.82 -8.20 -11.10
CA ARG A 41 -5.95 -7.67 -11.88
C ARG A 41 -6.47 -6.35 -11.31
N PHE A 42 -6.64 -5.36 -12.18
CA PHE A 42 -7.36 -4.14 -11.85
C PHE A 42 -8.86 -4.38 -11.93
N HIS A 43 -9.58 -4.05 -10.86
CA HIS A 43 -11.04 -4.14 -10.80
C HIS A 43 -11.75 -2.81 -11.07
N SER A 44 -11.00 -1.71 -11.08
CA SER A 44 -11.52 -0.37 -11.34
C SER A 44 -10.45 0.51 -12.00
N SER A 45 -10.89 1.39 -12.89
CA SER A 45 -10.07 2.48 -13.44
C SER A 45 -10.12 3.74 -12.57
N ARG A 46 -11.00 3.81 -11.56
CA ARG A 46 -11.07 4.96 -10.65
C ARG A 46 -9.89 4.95 -9.69
N LEU A 47 -9.17 6.06 -9.62
CA LEU A 47 -8.06 6.24 -8.70
C LEU A 47 -8.44 5.96 -7.24
N ALA A 48 -9.61 6.42 -6.76
CA ALA A 48 -10.02 6.19 -5.37
C ALA A 48 -10.17 4.68 -5.02
N ASP A 49 -10.70 3.87 -5.95
CA ASP A 49 -10.82 2.43 -5.76
C ASP A 49 -9.44 1.75 -5.79
N GLN A 50 -8.54 2.21 -6.66
CA GLN A 50 -7.17 1.73 -6.70
C GLN A 50 -6.39 2.09 -5.43
N VAL A 51 -6.58 3.29 -4.87
CA VAL A 51 -6.00 3.68 -3.58
C VAL A 51 -6.51 2.74 -2.48
N LYS A 52 -7.81 2.47 -2.43
CA LYS A 52 -8.40 1.53 -1.46
C LYS A 52 -7.72 0.17 -1.54
N GLN A 53 -7.63 -0.40 -2.75
CA GLN A 53 -7.02 -1.70 -2.98
C GLN A 53 -5.53 -1.70 -2.61
N ALA A 54 -4.77 -0.68 -2.98
CA ALA A 54 -3.36 -0.56 -2.65
C ALA A 54 -3.12 -0.49 -1.13
N LEU A 55 -3.97 0.24 -0.39
CA LEU A 55 -3.90 0.30 1.07
C LEU A 55 -4.26 -1.06 1.71
N GLN A 56 -5.25 -1.78 1.17
CA GLN A 56 -5.60 -3.13 1.64
C GLN A 56 -4.44 -4.11 1.41
N ASN A 57 -3.76 -4.00 0.27
CA ASN A 57 -2.56 -4.79 -0.04
C ASN A 57 -1.42 -4.49 0.95
N ILE A 58 -1.21 -3.22 1.33
CA ILE A 58 -0.24 -2.86 2.38
C ILE A 58 -0.61 -3.56 3.70
N LEU A 59 -1.87 -3.51 4.11
CA LEU A 59 -2.30 -4.15 5.35
C LEU A 59 -2.15 -5.68 5.31
N ALA A 60 -2.36 -6.31 4.16
CA ALA A 60 -2.13 -7.74 4.00
C ALA A 60 -0.66 -8.11 4.27
N VAL A 61 0.30 -7.34 3.75
CA VAL A 61 1.74 -7.57 4.02
C VAL A 61 2.10 -7.27 5.47
N LEU A 62 1.54 -6.20 6.05
CA LEU A 62 1.78 -5.84 7.46
C LEU A 62 1.24 -6.88 8.44
N ALA A 63 0.13 -7.55 8.11
CA ALA A 63 -0.48 -8.57 8.94
C ALA A 63 0.44 -9.78 9.19
N GLU A 64 1.32 -10.11 8.23
CA GLU A 64 2.34 -11.17 8.38
C GLU A 64 3.34 -10.87 9.52
N ALA A 65 3.51 -9.60 9.88
CA ALA A 65 4.32 -9.16 11.02
C ALA A 65 3.47 -8.73 12.23
N HIS A 66 2.19 -9.10 12.26
CA HIS A 66 1.20 -8.68 13.28
C HIS A 66 1.07 -7.15 13.42
N ALA A 67 1.39 -6.40 12.36
CA ALA A 67 1.23 -4.95 12.34
C ALA A 67 -0.18 -4.54 11.93
N ARG A 68 -0.65 -3.42 12.47
CA ARG A 68 -2.00 -2.85 12.26
C ARG A 68 -1.88 -1.45 11.64
N PRO A 69 -2.96 -0.86 11.10
CA PRO A 69 -2.92 0.45 10.47
C PRO A 69 -2.20 1.53 11.28
N GLU A 70 -2.44 1.59 12.59
CA GLU A 70 -1.84 2.57 13.50
C GLU A 70 -0.32 2.43 13.69
N HIS A 71 0.28 1.32 13.27
CA HIS A 71 1.73 1.12 13.31
C HIS A 71 2.45 1.68 12.08
N ILE A 72 1.72 2.12 11.04
CA ILE A 72 2.32 2.73 9.86
C ILE A 72 2.94 4.06 10.26
N VAL A 73 4.22 4.26 10.00
CA VAL A 73 4.90 5.52 10.36
C VAL A 73 5.10 6.47 9.17
N ARG A 74 5.05 5.95 7.94
CA ARG A 74 5.24 6.72 6.70
C ARG A 74 4.49 6.08 5.53
N LEU A 75 3.93 6.91 4.65
CA LEU A 75 3.49 6.50 3.32
C LEU A 75 4.08 7.45 2.26
N THR A 76 4.51 6.87 1.14
CA THR A 76 4.95 7.61 -0.05
C THR A 76 4.08 7.18 -1.23
N TRP A 77 3.36 8.12 -1.83
CA TRP A 77 2.43 7.87 -2.91
C TRP A 77 3.00 8.40 -4.22
N TYR A 78 3.03 7.54 -5.22
CA TYR A 78 3.36 7.89 -6.60
C TYR A 78 2.08 7.81 -7.42
N VAL A 79 1.65 8.93 -7.98
CA VAL A 79 0.46 9.01 -8.85
C VAL A 79 0.86 9.40 -10.25
N THR A 80 0.13 8.95 -11.28
CA THR A 80 0.42 9.30 -12.68
C THR A 80 -0.19 10.63 -13.11
N SER A 81 -1.27 11.06 -12.44
CA SER A 81 -1.96 12.33 -12.70
C SER A 81 -2.31 13.05 -11.40
N ARG A 82 -1.72 14.23 -11.19
CA ARG A 82 -2.07 15.13 -10.09
C ARG A 82 -3.50 15.64 -10.25
N ASP A 83 -3.93 15.91 -11.48
CA ASP A 83 -5.25 16.47 -11.72
C ASP A 83 -6.35 15.44 -11.41
N GLU A 84 -6.14 14.16 -11.74
CA GLU A 84 -7.04 13.07 -11.34
C GLU A 84 -7.06 12.89 -9.82
N TYR A 85 -5.89 12.95 -9.17
CA TYR A 85 -5.78 12.91 -7.71
C TYR A 85 -6.56 14.04 -7.04
N LEU A 86 -6.43 15.27 -7.53
CA LEU A 86 -7.17 16.43 -7.02
C LEU A 86 -8.68 16.29 -7.27
N ALA A 87 -9.09 15.83 -8.45
CA ALA A 87 -10.49 15.64 -8.81
C ALA A 87 -11.21 14.58 -7.96
N GLN A 88 -10.47 13.60 -7.42
CA GLN A 88 -11.03 12.51 -6.59
C GLN A 88 -10.67 12.63 -5.10
N GLN A 89 -10.21 13.79 -4.61
CA GLN A 89 -9.71 13.94 -3.23
C GLN A 89 -10.69 13.48 -2.14
N GLU A 90 -11.98 13.79 -2.27
CA GLU A 90 -12.99 13.41 -1.28
C GLU A 90 -13.22 11.89 -1.25
N ASP A 91 -13.33 11.28 -2.43
CA ASP A 91 -13.45 9.82 -2.58
C ASP A 91 -12.21 9.09 -2.06
N ILE A 92 -11.03 9.60 -2.38
CA ILE A 92 -9.75 9.09 -1.86
C ILE A 92 -9.71 9.19 -0.33
N GLY A 93 -10.15 10.31 0.25
CA GLY A 93 -10.24 10.47 1.70
C GLY A 93 -11.20 9.47 2.35
N THR A 94 -12.32 9.15 1.67
CA THR A 94 -13.28 8.14 2.12
C THR A 94 -12.68 6.74 2.04
N ALA A 95 -12.07 6.38 0.91
CA ALA A 95 -11.36 5.12 0.72
C ALA A 95 -10.23 4.93 1.76
N TYR A 96 -9.44 5.97 2.00
CA TYR A 96 -8.38 5.97 2.99
C TYR A 96 -8.91 5.65 4.38
N ARG A 97 -9.92 6.39 4.85
CA ARG A 97 -10.48 6.21 6.20
C ARG A 97 -11.17 4.87 6.37
N ALA A 98 -11.74 4.31 5.29
CA ALA A 98 -12.31 2.97 5.31
C ALA A 98 -11.28 1.87 5.56
N VAL A 99 -10.01 2.09 5.21
CA VAL A 99 -8.92 1.10 5.36
C VAL A 99 -8.02 1.40 6.56
N LEU A 100 -7.61 2.66 6.74
CA LEU A 100 -6.64 3.07 7.76
C LEU A 100 -7.27 3.81 8.95
N GLY A 101 -8.59 4.03 8.94
CA GLY A 101 -9.27 4.80 9.98
C GLY A 101 -8.81 6.26 10.02
N ARG A 102 -8.58 6.79 11.23
CA ARG A 102 -8.12 8.17 11.46
C ARG A 102 -6.62 8.26 11.78
N HIS A 103 -5.83 7.31 11.29
CA HIS A 103 -4.37 7.33 11.42
C HIS A 103 -3.74 7.99 10.20
N PHE A 104 -2.97 9.06 10.39
CA PHE A 104 -2.35 9.82 9.30
C PHE A 104 -0.83 9.94 9.59
N PRO A 105 0.00 9.01 9.08
CA PRO A 105 1.45 9.03 9.26
C PRO A 105 2.11 10.18 8.49
N VAL A 106 3.44 10.30 8.53
CA VAL A 106 4.10 11.27 7.62
C VAL A 106 3.85 10.88 6.16
N MET A 107 3.43 11.85 5.35
CA MET A 107 2.96 11.63 3.98
C MET A 107 3.82 12.35 2.96
N THR A 108 4.09 11.67 1.85
CA THR A 108 4.55 12.29 0.60
C THR A 108 3.65 11.84 -0.53
N VAL A 109 3.22 12.76 -1.40
CA VAL A 109 2.49 12.44 -2.64
C VAL A 109 3.16 13.20 -3.78
N VAL A 110 3.60 12.50 -4.81
CA VAL A 110 4.23 13.11 -5.99
C VAL A 110 3.67 12.51 -7.28
N GLN A 111 3.58 13.34 -8.32
CA GLN A 111 3.28 12.86 -9.66
C GLN A 111 4.55 12.28 -10.30
N VAL A 112 4.42 11.11 -10.91
CA VAL A 112 5.44 10.45 -11.74
C VAL A 112 4.93 10.24 -13.15
N VAL A 113 5.84 9.99 -14.09
CA VAL A 113 5.48 9.82 -15.52
C VAL A 113 4.75 8.50 -15.82
N ALA A 114 5.09 7.43 -15.09
CA ALA A 114 4.51 6.10 -15.21
C ALA A 114 4.82 5.28 -13.94
N LEU A 115 4.11 4.14 -13.78
CA LEU A 115 4.31 3.14 -12.73
C LEU A 115 4.78 1.82 -13.33
#